data_AF-A0A495PVI8-F1
#
_entry.id   AF-A0A495PVI8-F1
#
_cell.length_a   1.000
_cell.length_b   1.000
_cell.length_c   1.000
_cell.angle_alpha   90.00
_cell.angle_beta   90.00
_cell.angle_gamma   90.00
#
_symmetry.space_group_name_H-M   'P 1'
#
loop_
_entity.id
_entity.type
_entity.pdbx_description
1 polymer ?
#
loop_
_entity_poly.entity_id
_entity_poly.type
_entity_poly.pdbx_seq_one_letter_code
_entity_poly.pdbx_strand_id
1 'polypeptide(L)' 'MSNSKRKHPILPNCFAVSEKAEKQQANRKLRRLVKEKLSDSNYELPDLKEVADKWNWSKDGKSYRSDLSNKQLTK' A
#
# COMPACT_ATOMS: atom_id res chain seq x y z
N MET A 1 -10.97 12.77 29.94
CA MET A 1 -10.49 12.17 28.67
C MET A 1 -11.16 10.81 28.50
N SER A 2 -12.32 10.78 27.82
CA SER A 2 -13.00 9.53 27.47
C SER A 2 -12.30 8.95 26.24
N ASN A 3 -11.53 7.87 26.42
CA ASN A 3 -10.91 7.21 25.29
C ASN A 3 -11.99 6.51 24.46
N SER A 4 -11.96 6.70 23.14
CA SER A 4 -12.74 5.86 22.22
C SER A 4 -12.41 4.40 22.50
N LYS A 5 -13.40 3.65 23.01
CA LYS A 5 -13.28 2.20 23.24
C LYS A 5 -13.29 1.40 21.93
N ARG A 6 -13.63 2.06 20.81
CA ARG A 6 -13.78 1.45 19.50
C ARG A 6 -12.45 1.46 18.75
N LYS A 7 -11.98 0.26 18.38
CA LYS A 7 -10.81 0.03 17.53
C LYS A 7 -11.13 0.33 16.07
N HIS A 8 -10.12 0.76 15.32
CA HIS A 8 -10.20 0.89 13.88
C HIS A 8 -10.06 -0.50 13.22
N PRO A 9 -10.86 -0.84 12.21
CA PRO A 9 -10.80 -2.12 11.50
C PRO A 9 -9.67 -2.13 10.45
N ILE A 10 -8.50 -1.57 10.78
CA ILE A 10 -7.32 -1.57 9.92
C ILE A 10 -6.41 -2.69 10.41
N LEU A 11 -6.28 -3.75 9.63
CA LEU A 11 -5.42 -4.89 9.96
C LEU A 11 -4.30 -5.03 8.93
N PRO A 12 -3.12 -5.53 9.35
CA PRO A 12 -2.06 -5.85 8.41
C PRO A 12 -2.44 -7.06 7.57
N ASN A 13 -2.01 -7.09 6.31
CA ASN A 13 -2.32 -8.17 5.38
C ASN A 13 -1.60 -9.46 5.77
N CYS A 14 -0.34 -9.42 6.25
CA CYS A 14 0.45 -10.52 6.85
C CYS A 14 0.44 -11.90 6.17
N PHE A 15 -0.25 -12.09 5.04
CA PHE A 15 -0.46 -13.39 4.42
C PHE A 15 0.77 -13.87 3.64
N ALA A 16 1.69 -12.96 3.30
CA ALA A 16 2.86 -13.28 2.51
C ALA A 16 4.16 -13.37 3.32
N VAL A 17 5.02 -14.31 2.89
CA VAL A 17 6.35 -14.51 3.45
C VAL A 17 7.30 -13.34 3.12
N SER A 18 7.15 -12.71 1.95
CA SER A 18 8.03 -11.65 1.47
C SER A 18 7.35 -10.66 0.53
N GLU A 19 7.86 -9.42 0.47
CA GLU A 19 7.40 -8.36 -0.44
C GLU A 19 8.29 -8.19 -1.68
N LYS A 20 9.24 -9.11 -1.88
CA LYS A 20 10.28 -8.95 -2.90
C LYS A 20 9.66 -8.88 -4.29
N ALA A 21 8.59 -9.65 -4.52
CA ALA A 21 7.89 -9.69 -5.79
C ALA A 21 7.21 -8.35 -6.11
N GLU A 22 6.42 -7.77 -5.19
CA GLU A 22 5.76 -6.48 -5.43
C GLU A 22 6.77 -5.35 -5.60
N LYS A 23 7.84 -5.33 -4.79
CA LYS A 23 8.93 -4.35 -4.92
C LYS A 23 9.60 -4.44 -6.29
N GLN A 24 9.83 -5.64 -6.81
CA GLN A 24 10.40 -5.82 -8.15
C GLN A 24 9.45 -5.32 -9.24
N GLN A 25 8.16 -5.63 -9.15
CA GLN A 25 7.16 -5.18 -10.12
C GLN A 25 7.01 -3.65 -10.12
N ALA A 26 6.93 -3.02 -8.94
CA ALA A 26 6.85 -1.58 -8.81
C ALA A 26 8.08 -0.88 -9.42
N ASN A 27 9.29 -1.38 -9.13
CA ASN A 27 10.52 -0.83 -9.69
C ASN A 27 10.61 -1.01 -11.22
N ARG A 28 10.12 -2.12 -11.77
CA ARG A 28 10.04 -2.31 -13.23
C ARG A 28 9.09 -1.31 -13.87
N LYS A 29 7.92 -1.07 -13.29
CA LYS A 29 6.95 -0.07 -13.76
C LYS A 29 7.52 1.34 -13.71
N LEU A 30 8.15 1.72 -12.59
CA LEU A 30 8.77 3.04 -12.45
C LEU A 30 9.83 3.26 -13.53
N ARG A 31 10.74 2.30 -13.73
CA ARG A 31 11.80 2.43 -14.75
C ARG A 31 11.23 2.59 -16.16
N ARG A 32 10.12 1.90 -16.46
CA ARG A 32 9.43 2.03 -17.74
C ARG A 32 8.85 3.44 -17.90
N LEU A 33 8.10 3.93 -16.92
CA LEU A 33 7.50 5.27 -16.96
C LEU A 33 8.57 6.37 -17.04
N VAL A 34 9.65 6.26 -16.27
CA VAL A 34 10.79 7.17 -16.33
C VAL A 34 11.42 7.19 -17.72
N LYS A 35 11.60 6.02 -18.34
CA LYS A 35 12.15 5.93 -19.71
C LYS A 35 11.23 6.60 -20.74
N GLU A 36 9.93 6.38 -20.65
CA GLU A 36 8.92 7.00 -21.53
C GLU A 36 8.91 8.53 -21.36
N LYS A 37 8.96 9.03 -20.11
CA LYS A 37 8.99 10.47 -19.81
C LYS A 37 10.29 11.15 -20.27
N LEU A 38 11.43 10.47 -20.13
CA LEU A 38 12.72 10.94 -20.63
C LEU A 38 12.74 11.09 -22.16
N SER A 39 12.07 10.22 -22.91
CA SER A 39 11.98 10.35 -24.37
C SER A 39 11.08 11.52 -24.81
N ASP A 40 10.07 11.87 -24.01
CA ASP A 40 9.09 12.91 -24.35
C ASP A 40 9.52 14.33 -23.94
N SER A 41 10.77 14.53 -23.48
CA SER A 41 11.34 15.82 -23.05
C SER A 41 10.63 16.52 -21.86
N ASN A 42 9.73 15.83 -21.18
CA ASN A 42 9.08 16.31 -19.96
C ASN A 42 9.90 15.91 -18.73
N TYR A 43 10.36 16.90 -17.98
CA TYR A 43 11.27 16.73 -16.83
C TYR A 43 10.58 16.27 -15.53
N GLU A 44 9.28 16.04 -15.54
CA GLU A 44 8.56 15.54 -14.38
C GLU A 44 8.68 14.02 -14.28
N LEU A 45 9.60 13.59 -13.41
CA LEU A 45 9.77 12.19 -13.06
C LEU A 45 8.64 11.75 -12.10
N PRO A 46 8.01 10.59 -12.34
CA PRO A 46 6.97 10.07 -11.45
C PRO A 46 7.55 9.71 -10.08
N ASP A 47 6.83 10.07 -9.01
CA ASP A 47 7.21 9.70 -7.65
C ASP A 47 6.95 8.20 -7.42
N LEU A 48 7.77 7.58 -6.58
CA LEU A 48 7.63 6.19 -6.15
C LEU A 48 6.24 5.92 -5.56
N LYS A 49 5.62 6.90 -4.90
CA LYS A 49 4.29 6.77 -4.30
C LYS A 49 3.17 6.66 -5.34
N GLU A 50 3.36 7.19 -6.54
CA GLU A 50 2.39 7.09 -7.64
C GLU A 50 2.38 5.67 -8.22
N VAL A 51 3.53 4.99 -8.19
CA VAL A 51 3.71 3.67 -8.80
C VAL A 51 3.51 2.54 -7.78
N ALA A 52 3.84 2.78 -6.52
CA ALA A 52 3.80 1.78 -5.46
C ALA A 52 2.75 2.11 -4.39
N ASP A 53 1.65 1.38 -4.41
CA ASP A 53 0.70 1.38 -3.30
C ASP A 53 1.18 0.44 -2.19
N LYS A 54 1.92 1.01 -1.23
CA LYS A 54 2.42 0.31 -0.04
C LYS A 54 1.29 -0.23 0.85
N TRP A 55 0.10 0.34 0.79
CA TRP A 55 -1.04 -0.12 1.59
C TRP A 55 -1.54 -1.47 1.08
N ASN A 56 -1.49 -1.70 -0.22
CA ASN A 56 -1.98 -2.95 -0.83
C ASN A 56 -0.94 -4.08 -0.88
N TRP A 57 0.21 -3.94 -0.22
CA TRP A 57 1.23 -5.00 -0.21
C TRP A 57 0.82 -6.20 0.64
N SER A 58 1.27 -7.38 0.25
CA SER A 58 0.80 -8.63 0.85
C SER A 58 1.37 -8.90 2.26
N LYS A 59 2.51 -8.29 2.61
CA LYS A 59 3.17 -8.46 3.92
C LYS A 59 2.94 -7.28 4.86
N ASP A 60 3.55 -6.12 4.56
CA ASP A 60 3.50 -4.92 5.42
C ASP A 60 2.34 -3.99 5.05
N GLY A 61 1.59 -4.32 3.99
CA GLY A 61 0.37 -3.63 3.63
C GLY A 61 -0.73 -3.80 4.67
N LYS A 62 -1.73 -2.93 4.60
CA LYS A 62 -2.88 -2.89 5.49
C LYS A 62 -4.14 -2.89 4.66
N SER A 63 -5.19 -3.51 5.16
CA SER A 63 -6.49 -3.47 4.52
C SER A 63 -7.55 -3.10 5.54
N TYR A 64 -8.59 -2.44 5.03
CA TYR A 64 -9.80 -2.19 5.82
C TYR A 64 -10.63 -3.46 5.81
N ARG A 65 -10.92 -3.98 7.00
CA ARG A 65 -11.67 -5.21 7.21
C ARG A 65 -13.13 -4.87 7.43
N SER A 66 -13.96 -5.09 6.41
CA SER A 66 -15.42 -4.88 6.47
C SER A 66 -16.17 -6.03 7.17
N ASP A 67 -15.48 -7.14 7.43
CA ASP A 67 -15.96 -8.36 8.10
C ASP A 67 -16.10 -8.20 9.63
N LEU A 68 -15.51 -7.15 10.21
CA LEU A 68 -15.52 -6.94 11.66
C LEU A 68 -16.85 -6.35 12.14
N SER A 69 -17.53 -7.09 13.02
CA SER A 69 -18.74 -6.63 13.72
C SER A 69 -18.41 -5.51 14.72
N ASN A 70 -19.39 -4.62 14.97
CA ASN A 70 -19.30 -3.59 16.02
C ASN A 70 -18.82 -4.16 17.36
N LYS A 71 -19.24 -5.38 17.72
CA LYS A 71 -18.85 -6.08 18.95
C LYS A 71 -17.38 -6.48 18.99
N GLN A 72 -16.76 -6.77 17.84
CA GLN A 72 -15.33 -7.11 17.74
C GLN A 72 -14.46 -5.84 17.75
N LEU A 73 -15.04 -4.70 17.37
CA LEU A 73 -14.36 -3.41 17.37
C LEU A 73 -14.44 -2.70 18.73
N THR A 74 -15.45 -2.97 19.55
CA THR A 74 -15.57 -2.47 20.92
C THR A 74 -15.09 -3.51 21.92
N LYS A 75 -14.07 -3.19 22.73
CA LYS A 75 -13.71 -3.98 23.91
C LYS A 75 -14.40 -3.43 25.15
#